data_AF-X0YS98-F1
#
_entry.id   AF-X0YS98-F1
#
_cell.length_a   1.000
_cell.length_b   1.000
_cell.length_c   1.000
_cell.angle_alpha   90.00
_cell.angle_beta   90.00
_cell.angle_gamma   90.00
#
_symmetry.space_group_name_H-M   'P 1'
#
loop_
_entity.id
_entity.type
_entity.pdbx_description
1 polymer ?
#
loop_
_entity_poly.entity_id
_entity_poly.type
_entity_poly.pdbx_seq_one_letter_code
_entity_poly.pdbx_strand_id
1 'polypeptide(L)' 'EGIVTRQICTATGYLAGPRCPETRPEIFISATEPTQFCTLHAPFIRQLTSIGQREAR' A
#
# COMPACT_ATOMS: atom_id res chain seq x y z
N GLU A 1 23.56 3.19 10.48
CA GLU A 1 22.59 3.20 9.36
C GLU A 1 22.90 2.05 8.42
N GLY A 2 21.89 1.47 7.78
CA GLY A 2 22.04 0.24 6.98
C GLY A 2 21.44 0.36 5.59
N ILE A 3 21.48 -0.74 4.84
CA ILE A 3 20.84 -0.88 3.53
C ILE A 3 19.61 -1.76 3.69
N VAL A 4 18.50 -1.38 3.05
CA VAL A 4 17.25 -2.16 3.05
C VAL A 4 16.80 -2.42 1.62
N THR A 5 16.18 -3.58 1.41
CA THR A 5 15.55 -3.93 0.13
C THR A 5 14.04 -3.90 0.31
N ARG A 6 13.34 -3.20 -0.60
CA ARG A 6 11.87 -3.14 -0.62
C ARG A 6 11.33 -3.59 -1.98
N GLN A 7 10.14 -4.17 -1.98
CA GLN A 7 9.39 -4.44 -3.21
C GLN A 7 8.58 -3.20 -3.57
N ILE A 8 8.81 -2.68 -4.78
CA ILE A 8 8.22 -1.43 -5.26
C ILE A 8 7.28 -1.73 -6.43
N CYS A 9 6.10 -1.12 -6.41
CA CYS A 9 5.15 -1.19 -7.51
C CYS A 9 5.70 -0.39 -8.70
N THR A 10 5.85 -1.03 -9.86
CA THR A 10 6.49 -0.40 -11.03
C THR A 10 5.72 0.80 -11.54
N ALA A 11 4.38 0.79 -11.38
CA ALA A 11 3.49 1.85 -11.86
C ALA A 11 3.48 3.11 -10.98
N THR A 12 3.71 3.00 -9.66
CA THR A 12 3.54 4.12 -8.71
C THR A 12 4.81 4.53 -7.98
N GLY A 13 5.82 3.65 -7.91
CA GLY A 13 7.00 3.89 -7.07
C GLY A 13 6.78 3.71 -5.57
N TYR A 14 5.58 3.30 -5.14
CA TYR A 14 5.25 3.02 -3.73
C TYR A 14 5.51 1.57 -3.35
N LEU A 15 5.51 1.27 -2.04
CA LEU A 15 5.65 -0.09 -1.54
C LEU A 15 4.58 -0.98 -2.17
N ALA A 16 5.01 -2.05 -2.83
CA ALA A 16 4.11 -2.97 -3.49
C ALA A 16 3.23 -3.69 -2.44
N GLY A 17 1.91 -3.62 -2.64
CA GLY A 17 0.96 -4.48 -1.94
C GLY A 17 0.79 -5.83 -2.64
N PRO A 18 0.11 -6.81 -2.00
CA PRO A 18 -0.02 -8.19 -2.50
C PRO A 18 -0.69 -8.34 -3.88
N ARG A 19 -1.36 -7.29 -4.38
CA ARG A 19 -2.07 -7.28 -5.66
C ARG A 19 -1.37 -6.48 -6.75
N CYS A 20 -0.17 -5.96 -6.49
CA CYS A 20 0.60 -5.29 -7.53
C CYS A 20 1.02 -6.34 -8.58
N PRO A 21 0.60 -6.21 -9.85
CA PRO A 21 0.86 -7.21 -10.88
C PRO A 21 2.34 -7.23 -11.29
N GLU A 22 2.99 -6.07 -11.24
CA GLU A 22 4.40 -5.89 -11.52
C GLU A 22 5.09 -5.20 -10.34
N THR A 23 6.14 -5.85 -9.85
CA THR A 23 6.96 -5.35 -8.75
C THR A 23 8.43 -5.47 -9.09
N ARG A 24 9.24 -4.54 -8.57
CA ARG A 24 10.70 -4.64 -8.66
C ARG A 24 11.35 -4.49 -7.28
N PRO A 25 12.39 -5.27 -6.95
CA PRO A 25 13.21 -5.01 -5.79
C PRO A 25 14.04 -3.73 -6.01
N GLU A 26 14.04 -2.85 -5.02
CA GLU A 26 14.92 -1.68 -4.99
C GLU A 26 15.69 -1.63 -3.67
N ILE A 27 16.91 -1.09 -3.74
CA ILE A 27 17.83 -0.96 -2.61
C ILE A 27 17.83 0.50 -2.17
N PHE A 28 17.64 0.72 -0.88
CA PHE A 28 17.60 2.04 -0.26
C PHE A 28 18.59 2.13 0.89
N ILE A 29 19.03 3.36 1.18
CA ILE A 29 19.58 3.69 2.48
C ILE A 29 18.41 3.60 3.48
N SER A 30 18.65 3.03 4.64
CA SER A 30 17.62 2.93 5.68
C SER A 30 16.99 4.29 5.96
N ALA A 31 15.66 4.34 6.06
CA ALA A 31 14.85 5.55 6.24
C ALA A 31 14.69 6.45 5.00
N THR A 32 15.28 6.09 3.86
CA THR A 32 15.02 6.76 2.57
C THR A 32 14.05 5.97 1.68
N GLU A 33 13.67 4.76 2.09
CA GLU A 33 12.69 3.98 1.33
C GLU A 33 11.29 4.62 1.36
N PRO A 34 10.45 4.36 0.34
CA PRO A 34 9.03 4.67 0.40
C PRO A 34 8.39 4.01 1.62
N THR A 35 7.54 4.76 2.34
CA THR A 35 6.81 4.27 3.51
C THR A 35 5.33 4.01 3.23
N GLN A 36 4.81 4.55 2.12
CA GLN A 36 3.42 4.39 1.70
C GLN A 36 3.26 3.16 0.81
N PHE A 37 2.16 2.42 1.02
CA PHE A 37 1.76 1.31 0.17
C PHE A 37 1.01 1.78 -1.08
N CYS A 38 1.22 1.06 -2.18
CA CYS A 38 0.48 1.26 -3.41
C CYS A 38 -1.02 1.01 -3.20
N THR A 39 -1.83 2.04 -3.46
CA THR A 39 -3.30 1.99 -3.39
C THR A 39 -3.94 1.71 -4.75
N LEU A 40 -3.19 1.84 -5.84
CA LEU A 40 -3.69 1.66 -7.21
C LEU A 40 -4.26 0.25 -7.45
N HIS A 41 -3.63 -0.77 -6.89
CA HIS A 41 -4.04 -2.18 -7.03
C HIS A 41 -4.67 -2.74 -5.77
N ALA A 42 -5.04 -1.89 -4.81
CA ALA A 42 -5.64 -2.33 -3.56
C ALA A 42 -6.94 -3.10 -3.84
N PRO A 43 -7.31 -4.05 -2.97
CA PRO A 43 -8.62 -4.66 -3.05
C PRO A 43 -9.70 -3.59 -3.09
N PHE A 44 -10.63 -3.71 -4.04
CA PHE A 44 -11.87 -2.96 -3.97
C PHE A 44 -12.69 -3.50 -2.79
N ILE A 45 -12.38 -3.00 -1.60
CA ILE A 45 -13.27 -3.12 -0.45
C ILE A 45 -14.40 -2.14 -0.71
N ARG A 46 -15.51 -2.67 -1.23
CA ARG A 46 -16.79 -1.97 -1.27
C ARG A 46 -17.09 -1.59 0.18
N GLN A 47 -17.06 -0.30 0.51
CA GLN A 47 -17.35 0.19 1.87
C GLN A 47 -18.67 -0.40 2.36
N LEU A 48 -18.59 -1.43 3.20
CA LEU A 48 -19.72 -2.03 3.92
C LEU A 48 -19.69 -1.60 5.39
N THR A 49 -19.41 -0.34 5.66
CA THR A 49 -19.40 0.20 7.04
C THR A 49 -19.89 1.66 7.05
N SER A 50 -21.21 1.88 7.05
CA SER A 50 -21.85 2.99 7.79
C SER A 50 -23.39 3.04 7.79
N ILE A 51 -24.15 2.03 7.39
CA ILE A 51 -25.61 2.01 7.71
C ILE A 51 -25.81 1.17 8.97
N GLY A 52 -25.55 1.78 10.12
CA GLY A 52 -25.66 1.08 11.39
C GLY A 52 -25.44 1.91 12.65
N GLN A 53 -25.67 3.22 12.66
CA GLN A 53 -25.68 4.00 13.91
C GLN A 53 -26.82 5.03 13.97
N ARG A 54 -27.90 4.63 14.67
CA ARG A 54 -28.81 5.43 15.53
C ARG A 54 -29.71 6.45 14.80
N GLU A 55 -31.01 6.61 15.09
CA GLU A 55 -31.69 6.67 16.40
C GLU A 55 -33.13 6.12 16.31
N ALA A 56 -33.52 5.33 17.32
CA ALA A 56 -34.91 4.99 17.58
C ALA A 56 -35.63 6.22 18.15
N ARG A 57 -36.79 6.57 17.60
CA ARG A 57 -37.76 7.50 18.18
C ARG A 57 -39.10 6.80 18.32
#